data_AF-A0A1G8B216-F1
#
_entry.id   AF-A0A1G8B216-F1
#
_cell.length_a   1.000
_cell.length_b   1.000
_cell.length_c   1.000
_cell.angle_alpha   90.00
_cell.angle_beta   90.00
_cell.angle_gamma   90.00
#
_symmetry.space_group_name_H-M   'P 1'
#
loop_
_entity.id
_entity.type
_entity.pdbx_description
1 polymer ?
#
loop_
_entity_poly.entity_id
_entity_poly.type
_entity_poly.pdbx_seq_one_letter_code
_entity_poly.pdbx_strand_id
1 'polypeptide(L)'
;MMSCSDKSEHDVIGVWLLTTRTIDLPFDVNQDGVSNTNLVAEIDCNKTETLTFENNGTVSSGNEFSNPLKYYKEEGTNVYRIISDCNTEGIISFASEFEITEESTIKIYDRVYVISGDTLTTIYENSIKIYNEDFTEVIETKDLKLIYTKQ
;
A
#
# COMPACT_ATOMS: atom_id res chain seq x y z
N MET A 1 -39.31 -0.78 -10.48
CA MET A 1 -38.12 0.05 -10.21
C MET A 1 -36.94 -0.88 -10.35
N MET A 2 -36.17 -0.76 -11.44
CA MET A 2 -35.04 -1.65 -11.72
C MET A 2 -33.80 -0.93 -11.18
N SER A 3 -33.17 -1.48 -10.14
CA SER A 3 -31.97 -0.91 -9.54
C SER A 3 -30.80 -1.14 -10.47
N CYS A 4 -30.27 -0.06 -11.05
CA CYS A 4 -28.94 -0.06 -11.65
C CYS A 4 -27.97 0.41 -10.56
N SER A 5 -27.62 -0.49 -9.64
CA SER A 5 -26.61 -0.25 -8.59
C SER A 5 -25.74 -1.49 -8.33
N ASP A 6 -26.21 -2.68 -8.67
CA ASP A 6 -25.61 -3.94 -8.21
C ASP A 6 -24.29 -4.32 -8.92
N LYS A 7 -23.93 -3.64 -10.01
CA LYS A 7 -22.78 -4.06 -10.84
C LYS A 7 -21.44 -3.69 -10.21
N SER A 8 -21.33 -2.49 -9.61
CA SER A 8 -20.07 -2.03 -9.00
C SER A 8 -19.81 -2.69 -7.65
N GLU A 9 -20.85 -3.05 -6.91
CA GLU A 9 -20.71 -3.67 -5.58
C GLU A 9 -20.18 -5.10 -5.68
N HIS A 10 -20.72 -5.90 -6.60
CA HIS A 10 -20.22 -7.26 -6.86
C HIS A 10 -18.76 -7.31 -7.33
N ASP A 11 -18.30 -6.30 -8.06
CA ASP A 11 -16.93 -6.25 -8.57
C ASP A 11 -15.90 -5.96 -7.44
N VAL A 12 -16.34 -5.34 -6.33
CA VAL A 12 -15.51 -5.04 -5.15
C VAL A 12 -15.40 -6.22 -4.20
N ILE A 13 -16.50 -6.95 -3.97
CA ILE A 13 -16.56 -8.01 -2.95
C ILE A 13 -15.48 -9.07 -3.21
N GLY A 14 -14.80 -9.48 -2.14
CA GLY A 14 -13.75 -10.50 -2.16
C GLY A 14 -12.51 -10.09 -1.37
N VAL A 15 -11.46 -10.89 -1.55
CA VAL A 15 -10.14 -10.68 -0.92
C VAL A 15 -9.19 -10.07 -1.94
N TRP A 16 -8.50 -9.01 -1.54
CA TRP A 16 -7.53 -8.28 -2.33
C TRP A 16 -6.18 -8.33 -1.64
N LEU A 17 -5.17 -8.92 -2.28
CA LEU A 17 -3.83 -9.05 -1.75
C LEU A 17 -2.94 -7.90 -2.20
N LEU A 18 -2.18 -7.29 -1.30
CA LEU A 18 -1.19 -6.27 -1.66
C LEU A 18 -0.08 -6.93 -2.50
N THR A 19 -0.02 -6.60 -3.79
CA THR A 19 1.00 -7.12 -4.71
C THR A 19 2.06 -6.09 -5.05
N THR A 20 1.75 -4.81 -4.92
CA THR A 20 2.72 -3.72 -5.15
C THR A 20 2.66 -2.66 -4.07
N ARG A 21 3.84 -2.32 -3.54
CA ARG A 21 4.08 -1.14 -2.71
C ARG A 21 5.26 -0.39 -3.32
N THR A 22 5.09 0.85 -3.74
CA THR A 22 6.13 1.62 -4.44
C THR A 22 6.11 3.10 -4.05
N ILE A 23 7.28 3.71 -4.08
CA ILE A 23 7.47 5.18 -4.04
C ILE A 23 8.17 5.68 -5.31
N ASP A 24 8.15 4.84 -6.36
CA ASP A 24 8.77 5.04 -7.68
C ASP A 24 10.30 5.22 -7.64
N LEU A 25 10.95 4.66 -6.62
CA LEU A 25 12.40 4.54 -6.50
C LEU A 25 12.80 3.06 -6.36
N PRO A 26 13.89 2.63 -7.00
CA PRO A 26 14.39 1.27 -6.86
C PRO A 26 15.20 1.10 -5.56
N PHE A 27 15.00 -0.02 -4.89
CA PHE A 27 15.76 -0.42 -3.70
C PHE A 27 16.18 -1.88 -3.82
N ASP A 28 17.36 -2.21 -3.28
CA ASP A 28 17.82 -3.58 -3.03
C ASP A 28 17.84 -3.76 -1.49
N VAL A 29 16.68 -4.07 -0.91
CA VAL A 29 16.52 -4.10 0.55
C VAL A 29 16.96 -5.45 1.11
N ASN A 30 16.72 -6.53 0.37
CA ASN A 30 17.11 -7.88 0.77
C ASN A 30 18.61 -8.19 0.50
N GLN A 31 19.33 -7.28 -0.17
CA GLN A 31 20.75 -7.38 -0.52
C GLN A 31 21.09 -8.57 -1.41
N ASP A 32 20.17 -8.96 -2.30
CA ASP A 32 20.39 -10.02 -3.29
C ASP A 32 21.13 -9.53 -4.54
N GLY A 33 21.39 -8.22 -4.64
CA GLY A 33 22.08 -7.57 -5.75
C GLY A 33 21.17 -7.10 -6.87
N VAL A 34 19.85 -7.26 -6.73
CA VAL A 34 18.83 -6.81 -7.69
C VAL A 34 17.95 -5.77 -7.03
N SER A 35 17.95 -4.54 -7.56
CA SER A 35 17.01 -3.52 -7.09
C SER A 35 15.65 -3.62 -7.76
N ASN A 36 14.58 -3.40 -7.00
CA ASN A 36 13.21 -3.36 -7.50
C ASN A 36 12.47 -2.10 -7.00
N THR A 37 11.55 -1.57 -7.80
CA THR A 37 10.66 -0.47 -7.38
C THR A 37 9.49 -0.99 -6.55
N ASN A 38 9.14 -2.26 -6.69
CA ASN A 38 8.14 -2.92 -5.87
C ASN A 38 8.78 -3.43 -4.57
N LEU A 39 8.52 -2.71 -3.49
CA LEU A 39 9.00 -3.03 -2.14
C LEU A 39 8.45 -4.35 -1.60
N VAL A 40 7.34 -4.87 -2.14
CA VAL A 40 6.82 -6.20 -1.74
C VAL A 40 7.77 -7.33 -2.17
N ALA A 41 8.54 -7.13 -3.25
CA ALA A 41 9.56 -8.09 -3.68
C ALA A 41 10.83 -8.00 -2.83
N GLU A 42 11.17 -6.79 -2.37
CA GLU A 42 12.40 -6.48 -1.64
C GLU A 42 12.31 -6.73 -0.14
N ILE A 43 11.11 -6.59 0.44
CA ILE A 43 10.90 -6.64 1.88
C ILE A 43 10.18 -7.95 2.22
N ASP A 44 10.91 -8.90 2.80
CA ASP A 44 10.38 -10.24 3.11
C ASP A 44 9.60 -10.31 4.42
N CYS A 45 9.29 -9.17 5.03
CA CYS A 45 8.46 -9.15 6.23
C CYS A 45 6.99 -9.44 5.85
N ASN A 46 6.54 -10.69 6.07
CA ASN A 46 5.17 -11.21 5.91
C ASN A 46 4.29 -10.50 4.86
N LYS A 47 4.43 -10.97 3.61
CA LYS A 47 3.82 -10.50 2.35
C LYS A 47 2.28 -10.64 2.24
N THR A 48 1.55 -10.52 3.33
CA THR A 48 0.16 -11.01 3.40
C THR A 48 -0.88 -9.94 3.69
N GLU A 49 -0.55 -8.66 3.53
CA GLU A 49 -1.53 -7.58 3.67
C GLU A 49 -2.68 -7.82 2.69
N THR A 50 -3.88 -7.98 3.24
CA THR A 50 -5.11 -8.22 2.49
C THR A 50 -6.17 -7.20 2.88
N LEU A 51 -7.01 -6.82 1.93
CA LEU A 51 -8.29 -6.15 2.17
C LEU A 51 -9.41 -7.13 1.83
N THR A 52 -10.32 -7.35 2.78
CA THR A 52 -11.49 -8.21 2.59
C THR A 52 -12.74 -7.34 2.57
N PHE A 53 -13.41 -7.30 1.43
CA PHE A 53 -14.67 -6.58 1.24
C PHE A 53 -15.82 -7.58 1.33
N GLU A 54 -16.77 -7.30 2.23
CA GLU A 54 -17.93 -8.13 2.50
C GLU A 54 -19.21 -7.52 1.92
N ASN A 55 -20.20 -8.37 1.64
CA ASN A 55 -21.50 -7.97 1.09
C ASN A 55 -22.37 -7.12 2.04
N ASN A 56 -21.94 -6.96 3.29
CA ASN A 56 -22.59 -6.12 4.29
C ASN A 56 -22.09 -4.66 4.25
N GLY A 57 -21.26 -4.28 3.25
CA GLY A 57 -20.65 -2.95 3.13
C GLY A 57 -19.43 -2.74 4.02
N THR A 58 -18.91 -3.81 4.65
CA THR A 58 -17.72 -3.76 5.52
C THR A 58 -16.47 -4.13 4.74
N VAL A 59 -15.37 -3.44 5.04
CA VAL A 59 -14.01 -3.78 4.60
C VAL A 59 -13.15 -4.00 5.84
N SER A 60 -12.33 -5.04 5.82
CA SER A 60 -11.33 -5.29 6.86
C SER A 60 -9.94 -5.49 6.28
N SER A 61 -8.92 -4.99 6.97
CA SER A 61 -7.54 -5.35 6.67
C SER A 61 -7.11 -6.57 7.46
N GLY A 62 -6.44 -7.50 6.78
CA GLY A 62 -5.84 -8.70 7.35
C GLY A 62 -4.34 -8.69 7.10
N ASN A 63 -3.57 -9.15 8.09
CA ASN A 63 -2.10 -9.20 8.07
C ASN A 63 -1.44 -7.89 7.56
N GLU A 64 -2.01 -6.75 7.95
CA GLU A 64 -1.47 -5.43 7.63
C GLU A 64 -0.18 -5.23 8.43
N PHE A 65 0.94 -5.65 7.83
CA PHE A 65 2.24 -5.51 8.46
C PHE A 65 2.75 -4.10 8.22
N SER A 66 2.52 -3.22 9.19
CA SER A 66 3.03 -1.86 9.21
C SER A 66 4.43 -1.83 9.81
N ASN A 67 5.41 -2.39 9.10
CA ASN A 67 6.78 -2.10 9.48
C ASN A 67 7.05 -0.61 9.31
N PRO A 68 7.59 0.06 10.34
CA PRO A 68 8.10 1.40 10.15
C PRO A 68 9.29 1.33 9.18
N LEU A 69 9.05 1.69 7.92
CA LEU A 69 10.09 1.84 6.91
C LEU A 69 10.69 3.24 7.04
N LYS A 70 12.00 3.31 7.28
CA LYS A 70 12.73 4.58 7.29
C LYS A 70 13.52 4.71 6.00
N TYR A 71 13.21 5.75 5.24
CA TYR A 71 13.84 6.05 3.96
C TYR A 71 14.90 7.12 4.14
N TYR A 72 16.08 6.91 3.57
CA TYR A 72 17.13 7.91 3.56
C TYR A 72 17.94 7.88 2.27
N LYS A 73 18.64 8.98 2.01
CA LYS A 73 19.60 9.11 0.92
C LYS A 73 21.01 9.19 1.50
N GLU A 74 21.93 8.41 0.96
CA GLU A 74 23.34 8.46 1.35
C GLU A 74 23.98 9.81 1.01
N GLU A 75 24.81 10.32 1.90
CA GLU A 75 25.47 11.60 1.71
C GLU A 75 26.47 11.55 0.54
N GLY A 76 26.42 12.57 -0.33
CA GLY A 76 27.34 12.68 -1.48
C GLY A 76 27.08 11.67 -2.61
N THR A 77 26.02 10.84 -2.52
CA THR A 77 25.63 9.90 -3.58
C THR A 77 24.20 10.15 -4.06
N ASN A 78 23.75 9.37 -5.06
CA ASN A 78 22.35 9.31 -5.47
C ASN A 78 21.68 7.98 -5.09
N VAL A 79 22.23 7.30 -4.08
CA VAL A 79 21.74 6.01 -3.61
C VAL A 79 20.72 6.23 -2.50
N TYR A 80 19.57 5.59 -2.66
CA TYR A 80 18.50 5.56 -1.68
C TYR A 80 18.53 4.24 -0.92
N ARG A 81 18.24 4.30 0.38
CA ARG A 81 18.20 3.12 1.25
C ARG A 81 16.98 3.13 2.15
N ILE A 82 16.61 1.93 2.58
CA ILE A 82 15.51 1.68 3.51
C ILE A 82 16.08 0.93 4.70
N ILE A 83 15.70 1.36 5.90
CA ILE A 83 15.80 0.56 7.11
C ILE A 83 14.41 -0.01 7.37
N SER A 84 14.29 -1.33 7.27
CA SER A 84 13.09 -2.08 7.63
C SER A 84 13.34 -2.88 8.91
N ASP A 85 12.49 -2.71 9.91
CA ASP A 85 12.48 -3.57 11.09
C ASP A 85 11.31 -4.55 10.98
N CYS A 86 11.58 -5.80 10.58
CA CYS A 86 10.57 -6.86 10.50
C CYS A 86 10.18 -7.46 11.88
N ASN A 87 10.91 -7.14 12.95
CA ASN A 87 10.72 -7.75 14.27
C ASN A 87 9.81 -6.92 15.17
N THR A 88 9.49 -5.70 14.77
CA THR A 88 8.45 -4.93 15.40
C THR A 88 7.10 -5.51 14.98
N GLU A 89 6.32 -6.06 15.91
CA GLU A 89 4.94 -6.44 15.64
C GLU A 89 4.15 -5.19 15.22
N GLY A 90 3.88 -5.06 13.92
CA GLY A 90 2.83 -4.16 13.45
C GLY A 90 1.47 -4.76 13.78
N ILE A 91 0.63 -4.04 14.52
CA ILE A 91 -0.81 -4.33 14.63
C ILE A 91 -1.52 -3.02 14.34
N ILE A 92 -2.34 -2.97 13.29
CA ILE A 92 -3.77 -2.65 13.40
C ILE A 92 -4.48 -3.21 12.16
N SER A 93 -4.99 -4.44 12.24
CA SER A 93 -6.10 -4.83 11.37
C SER A 93 -7.25 -3.86 11.61
N PHE A 94 -7.73 -3.16 10.59
CA PHE A 94 -8.90 -2.29 10.70
C PHE A 94 -10.14 -3.01 10.19
N ALA A 95 -11.30 -2.57 10.66
CA ALA A 95 -12.58 -2.85 10.04
C ALA A 95 -13.33 -1.52 9.91
N SER A 96 -13.86 -1.25 8.72
CA SER A 96 -14.54 -0.01 8.37
C SER A 96 -15.69 -0.30 7.40
N GLU A 97 -16.54 0.68 7.18
CA GLU A 97 -17.41 0.70 6.02
C GLU A 97 -16.64 1.19 4.79
N PHE A 98 -17.06 0.74 3.61
CA PHE A 98 -16.62 1.28 2.32
C PHE A 98 -17.82 1.83 1.56
N GLU A 99 -17.59 2.89 0.81
CA GLU A 99 -18.60 3.53 -0.04
C GLU A 99 -18.15 3.45 -1.51
N ILE A 100 -19.06 3.07 -2.40
CA ILE A 100 -18.81 3.15 -3.84
C ILE A 100 -19.32 4.50 -4.33
N THR A 101 -18.41 5.40 -4.68
CA THR A 101 -18.75 6.77 -5.08
C THR A 101 -19.01 6.88 -6.58
N GLU A 102 -18.34 6.05 -7.38
CA GLU A 102 -18.46 5.96 -8.85
C GLU A 102 -18.28 4.50 -9.28
N GLU A 103 -18.55 4.16 -10.55
CA GLU A 103 -18.48 2.75 -11.04
C GLU A 103 -17.15 2.04 -10.75
N SER A 104 -16.05 2.79 -10.65
CA SER A 104 -14.70 2.27 -10.42
C SER A 104 -13.99 2.87 -9.20
N THR A 105 -14.70 3.55 -8.30
CA THR A 105 -14.07 4.28 -7.19
C THR A 105 -14.70 3.90 -5.85
N ILE A 106 -13.85 3.46 -4.92
CA ILE A 106 -14.22 3.11 -3.56
C ILE A 106 -13.62 4.14 -2.61
N LYS A 107 -14.35 4.49 -1.57
CA LYS A 107 -13.88 5.30 -0.46
C LYS A 107 -13.89 4.49 0.83
N ILE A 108 -12.78 4.50 1.54
CA ILE A 108 -12.64 3.93 2.89
C ILE A 108 -12.11 5.05 3.77
N TYR A 109 -12.89 5.48 4.77
CA TYR A 109 -12.62 6.73 5.50
C TYR A 109 -12.48 7.94 4.57
N ASP A 110 -11.32 8.60 4.57
CA ASP A 110 -10.94 9.71 3.69
C ASP A 110 -10.10 9.26 2.48
N ARG A 111 -9.86 7.95 2.34
CA ARG A 111 -8.98 7.38 1.31
C ARG A 111 -9.77 6.94 0.09
N VAL A 112 -9.22 7.24 -1.08
CA VAL A 112 -9.78 6.86 -2.36
C VAL A 112 -9.01 5.66 -2.92
N TYR A 113 -9.76 4.68 -3.40
CA TYR A 113 -9.25 3.53 -4.11
C TYR A 113 -9.92 3.45 -5.48
N VAL A 114 -9.13 3.16 -6.51
CA VAL A 114 -9.60 3.04 -7.89
C VAL A 114 -9.48 1.59 -8.34
N ILE A 115 -10.58 1.06 -8.86
CA ILE A 115 -10.68 -0.30 -9.41
C ILE A 115 -10.36 -0.23 -10.91
N SER A 116 -9.51 -1.14 -11.38
CA SER A 116 -9.28 -1.37 -12.80
C SER A 116 -9.08 -2.85 -13.06
N GLY A 117 -10.13 -3.52 -13.55
CA GLY A 117 -10.14 -4.99 -13.66
C GLY A 117 -9.93 -5.63 -12.29
N ASP A 118 -8.95 -6.52 -12.19
CA ASP A 118 -8.59 -7.22 -10.95
C ASP A 118 -7.60 -6.42 -10.08
N THR A 119 -7.45 -5.12 -10.30
CA THR A 119 -6.55 -4.25 -9.51
C THR A 119 -7.32 -3.19 -8.73
N LEU A 120 -6.89 -2.97 -7.50
CA LEU A 120 -7.36 -1.91 -6.61
C LEU A 120 -6.16 -1.04 -6.23
N THR A 121 -6.18 0.23 -6.62
CA THR A 121 -5.05 1.15 -6.45
C THR A 121 -5.40 2.29 -5.50
N THR A 122 -4.51 2.62 -4.58
CA THR A 122 -4.58 3.85 -3.78
C THR A 122 -3.23 4.56 -3.76
N ILE A 123 -3.26 5.89 -3.63
CA ILE A 123 -2.08 6.75 -3.61
C ILE A 123 -2.18 7.67 -2.39
N TYR A 124 -1.13 7.65 -1.57
CA TYR A 124 -0.97 8.55 -0.43
C TYR A 124 0.05 9.63 -0.81
N GLU A 125 -0.46 10.77 -1.23
CA GLU A 125 0.36 11.90 -1.68
C GLU A 125 1.29 12.42 -0.56
N ASN A 126 2.56 12.63 -0.87
CA ASN A 126 3.58 13.17 0.04
C ASN A 126 3.66 12.46 1.42
N SER A 127 3.25 11.20 1.49
CA SER A 127 3.17 10.44 2.75
C SER A 127 4.52 9.89 3.21
N ILE A 128 5.47 9.73 2.28
CA ILE A 128 6.80 9.20 2.59
C ILE A 128 7.79 10.34 2.70
N LYS A 129 8.51 10.37 3.81
CA LYS A 129 9.61 11.29 4.06
C LYS A 129 10.93 10.56 3.81
N ILE A 130 11.76 11.14 2.95
CA ILE A 130 13.12 10.69 2.74
C ILE A 130 14.03 11.64 3.53
N TYR A 131 14.85 11.06 4.38
CA TYR A 131 15.77 11.78 5.24
C TYR A 131 17.18 11.83 4.65
N ASN A 132 18.02 12.73 5.18
CA ASN A 132 19.47 12.58 5.08
C ASN A 132 19.95 11.37 5.90
N GLU A 133 21.20 10.96 5.69
CA GLU A 133 21.78 9.73 6.23
C GLU A 133 21.77 9.65 7.77
N ASP A 134 21.81 10.78 8.47
CA ASP A 134 21.76 10.86 9.93
C ASP A 134 20.33 11.00 10.51
N PHE A 135 19.30 11.01 9.64
CA PHE A 135 17.88 11.16 9.99
C PHE A 135 17.51 12.48 10.68
N THR A 136 18.29 13.54 10.51
CA THR A 136 18.02 14.85 11.13
C THR A 136 17.11 15.75 10.30
N GLU A 137 17.16 15.64 8.97
CA GLU A 137 16.44 16.50 8.04
C GLU A 137 15.67 15.69 6.99
N VAL A 138 14.44 16.14 6.69
CA VAL A 138 13.68 15.62 5.53
C VAL A 138 14.15 16.37 4.30
N ILE A 139 14.71 15.66 3.34
CA ILE A 139 15.28 16.24 2.12
C ILE A 139 14.30 16.18 0.94
N GLU A 140 13.35 15.24 0.96
CA GLU A 140 12.27 15.16 -0.01
C GLU A 140 11.09 14.35 0.52
N THR A 141 9.93 14.52 -0.12
CA THR A 141 8.74 13.69 0.08
C THR A 141 8.38 12.94 -1.18
N LYS A 142 7.78 11.76 -1.04
CA LYS A 142 7.28 10.93 -2.13
C LYS A 142 5.86 10.46 -1.85
N ASP A 143 5.17 10.14 -2.94
CA ASP A 143 3.89 9.47 -2.88
C ASP A 143 4.10 7.98 -2.58
N LEU A 144 3.22 7.40 -1.77
CA LEU A 144 3.16 5.97 -1.57
C LEU A 144 2.01 5.42 -2.41
N LYS A 145 2.32 4.54 -3.35
CA LYS A 145 1.32 3.83 -4.13
C LYS A 145 1.20 2.39 -3.67
N LEU A 146 -0.03 1.98 -3.37
CA LEU A 146 -0.38 0.60 -3.05
C LEU A 146 -1.28 0.05 -4.15
N ILE A 147 -0.98 -1.15 -4.63
CA ILE A 147 -1.79 -1.89 -5.60
C ILE A 147 -2.10 -3.26 -5.02
N TYR A 148 -3.40 -3.55 -4.92
CA TYR A 148 -3.91 -4.84 -4.51
C TYR A 148 -4.44 -5.59 -5.74
N THR A 149 -4.32 -6.91 -5.72
CA THR A 149 -4.84 -7.80 -6.77
C THR A 149 -5.90 -8.71 -6.17
N LYS A 150 -7.05 -8.79 -6.85
CA LYS A 150 -8.15 -9.68 -6.45
C LYS A 150 -7.68 -11.15 -6.48
N GLN A 151 -8.03 -11.91 -5.44
CA GLN A 151 -7.68 -13.34 -5.28
C GLN A 151 -8.73 -14.28 -5.88
#